data_AF-A0A1M7JGE9-F1
#
_entry.id   AF-A0A1M7JGE9-F1
#
_cell.length_a   1.000
_cell.length_b   1.000
_cell.length_c   1.000
_cell.angle_alpha   90.00
_cell.angle_beta   90.00
_cell.angle_gamma   90.00
#
_symmetry.space_group_name_H-M   'P 1'
#
loop_
_entity.id
_entity.type
_entity.pdbx_description
1 polymer ?
#
loop_
_entity_poly.entity_id
_entity_poly.type
_entity_poly.pdbx_seq_one_letter_code
_entity_poly.pdbx_strand_id
1 'polypeptide(L)'
;MKTITDTPHQKQPQSFSRAGLGRLPDHGQVAPGGFGRVKRPFAAARPLVWNSTLELAAQGHSQSMATENYFQHRGFDGDSPADRARAAGYGGRQIGENIAAGQSSASKAMASWLASPGHCANLMNPMFTEVGVAYATGAQTDYGVYWTMLFGAP
;
A
#
# COMPACT_ATOMS: atom_id res chain seq x y z
N MET A 1 10.67 5.20 -37.00
CA MET A 1 10.27 6.23 -36.02
C MET A 1 8.89 5.88 -35.50
N LYS A 2 8.77 5.38 -34.27
CA LYS A 2 7.48 5.27 -33.57
C LYS A 2 7.60 6.15 -32.33
N THR A 3 6.81 7.23 -32.35
CA THR A 3 6.75 8.23 -31.30
C THR A 3 6.02 7.62 -30.10
N ILE A 4 6.74 7.43 -28.99
CA ILE A 4 6.12 7.11 -27.69
C ILE A 4 5.73 8.45 -27.09
N THR A 5 4.43 8.69 -26.98
CA THR A 5 3.88 9.84 -26.26
C THR A 5 3.97 9.57 -24.76
N ASP A 6 4.94 10.22 -24.10
CA ASP A 6 5.01 10.33 -22.65
C ASP A 6 3.70 10.91 -22.11
N THR A 7 2.97 10.10 -21.35
CA THR A 7 1.82 10.58 -20.57
C THR A 7 2.33 10.87 -19.17
N PRO A 8 2.20 12.10 -18.65
CA PRO A 8 2.70 12.42 -17.32
C PRO A 8 1.90 11.66 -16.26
N HIS A 9 2.57 10.76 -15.53
CA HIS A 9 2.01 10.04 -14.40
C HIS A 9 1.58 11.02 -13.30
N GLN A 10 0.27 11.09 -13.04
CA GLN A 10 -0.28 11.96 -12.00
C GLN A 10 0.17 11.51 -10.61
N LYS A 11 0.91 12.39 -9.94
CA LYS A 11 1.29 12.28 -8.53
C LYS A 11 0.03 12.25 -7.66
N GLN A 12 -0.15 11.23 -6.82
CA GLN A 12 -1.16 11.28 -5.75
C GLN A 12 -0.61 12.07 -4.57
N PRO A 13 -1.18 13.23 -4.20
CA PRO A 13 -0.76 13.96 -3.02
C PRO A 13 -1.24 13.24 -1.75
N GLN A 14 -0.31 12.90 -0.86
CA GLN A 14 -0.64 12.51 0.51
C GLN A 14 -0.89 13.79 1.32
N SER A 15 -2.15 14.14 1.54
CA SER A 15 -2.52 15.29 2.38
C SER A 15 -2.32 14.94 3.86
N PHE A 16 -1.40 15.65 4.52
CA PHE A 16 -1.32 15.73 5.98
C PHE A 16 -1.74 17.15 6.39
N SER A 17 -2.99 17.32 6.82
CA SER A 17 -3.46 18.61 7.33
C SER A 17 -3.10 18.75 8.82
N ARG A 18 -2.23 19.71 9.15
CA ARG A 18 -2.05 20.22 10.52
C ARG A 18 -3.28 21.03 10.89
N ALA A 19 -4.02 20.63 11.92
CA ALA A 19 -5.06 21.47 12.50
C ALA A 19 -4.43 22.48 13.47
N GLY A 20 -4.61 23.76 13.17
CA GLY A 20 -4.27 24.88 14.05
C GLY A 20 -5.27 24.99 15.20
N LEU A 21 -4.76 25.39 16.37
CA LEU A 21 -5.57 25.71 17.55
C LEU A 21 -6.37 27.00 17.31
N GLY A 22 -7.70 26.88 17.28
CA GLY A 22 -8.65 27.98 17.32
C GLY A 22 -9.65 27.79 18.47
N ARG A 23 -9.84 28.86 19.24
CA ARG A 23 -10.61 28.97 20.49
C ARG A 23 -12.13 28.80 20.29
N LEU A 24 -12.79 28.14 21.25
CA LEU A 24 -14.25 27.91 21.34
C LEU A 24 -15.08 29.21 21.49
N PRO A 25 -16.36 29.17 21.07
CA PRO A 25 -17.43 29.61 21.97
C PRO A 25 -18.56 28.57 22.11
N ASP A 26 -19.51 28.94 22.96
CA ASP A 26 -20.28 28.11 23.87
C ASP A 26 -21.78 28.00 23.49
N HIS A 27 -22.40 26.92 23.99
CA HIS A 27 -23.83 26.55 24.08
C HIS A 27 -24.79 26.66 22.87
N GLY A 28 -25.18 25.50 22.36
CA GLY A 28 -26.43 25.28 21.61
C GLY A 28 -26.72 23.80 21.42
N GLN A 29 -27.76 23.28 22.08
CA GLN A 29 -28.26 21.91 21.96
C GLN A 29 -28.62 21.57 20.51
N VAL A 30 -28.04 20.49 19.98
CA VAL A 30 -28.44 19.86 18.70
C VAL A 30 -28.63 18.36 18.93
N ALA A 31 -29.74 17.83 18.41
CA ALA A 31 -30.33 16.51 18.65
C ALA A 31 -29.41 15.29 18.41
N PRO A 32 -29.67 14.12 19.02
CA PRO A 32 -28.90 12.91 18.78
C PRO A 32 -29.41 12.23 17.49
N GLY A 33 -28.65 12.36 16.40
CA GLY A 33 -28.92 11.62 15.18
C GLY A 33 -27.79 11.71 14.16
N GLY A 34 -27.13 10.59 13.89
CA GLY A 34 -26.48 10.37 12.58
C GLY A 34 -24.99 9.98 12.59
N PHE A 35 -24.76 8.67 12.43
CA PHE A 35 -23.61 8.07 11.71
C PHE A 35 -22.20 8.19 12.31
N GLY A 36 -22.02 7.65 13.52
CA GLY A 36 -20.74 6.99 13.83
C GLY A 36 -20.60 5.76 12.94
N ARG A 37 -19.70 5.78 11.95
CA ARG A 37 -19.28 4.54 11.26
C ARG A 37 -18.67 3.63 12.32
N VAL A 38 -19.41 2.63 12.76
CA VAL A 38 -18.83 1.50 13.49
C VAL A 38 -17.80 0.89 12.54
N LYS A 39 -16.50 1.10 12.80
CA LYS A 39 -15.44 0.30 12.20
C LYS A 39 -15.72 -1.13 12.65
N ARG A 40 -16.41 -1.91 11.81
CA ARG A 40 -16.66 -3.32 12.12
C ARG A 40 -15.28 -3.96 12.29
N PRO A 41 -14.98 -4.61 13.42
CA PRO A 41 -13.73 -5.33 13.56
C PRO A 41 -13.68 -6.38 12.46
N PHE A 42 -12.55 -6.48 11.76
CA PHE A 42 -12.31 -7.62 10.91
C PHE A 42 -12.15 -8.86 11.80
N ALA A 43 -12.66 -10.00 11.34
CA ALA A 43 -12.33 -11.27 12.00
C ALA A 43 -10.82 -11.49 11.92
N ALA A 44 -10.23 -12.16 12.92
CA ALA A 44 -8.82 -12.50 12.88
C ALA A 44 -8.53 -13.37 11.64
N ALA A 45 -7.66 -12.89 10.75
CA ALA A 45 -7.17 -13.68 9.64
C ALA A 45 -6.23 -14.79 10.15
N ARG A 46 -6.15 -15.89 9.42
CA ARG A 46 -5.16 -16.95 9.71
C ARG A 46 -3.75 -16.41 9.47
N PRO A 47 -2.72 -16.90 10.20
CA PRO A 47 -1.34 -16.53 9.92
C PRO A 47 -0.97 -16.85 8.46
N LEU A 48 -0.29 -15.91 7.81
CA LEU A 48 0.26 -16.07 6.46
C LEU A 48 1.59 -16.82 6.50
N VAL A 49 1.86 -17.63 5.48
CA VAL A 49 3.14 -18.29 5.26
C VAL A 49 4.04 -17.40 4.41
N TRP A 50 5.32 -17.27 4.76
CA TRP A 50 6.26 -16.54 3.91
C TRP A 50 6.48 -17.26 2.58
N ASN A 51 6.43 -16.53 1.48
CA ASN A 51 6.71 -17.04 0.14
C ASN A 51 7.80 -16.19 -0.52
N SER A 52 8.96 -16.79 -0.77
CA SER A 52 10.14 -16.12 -1.35
C SER A 52 9.91 -15.62 -2.78
N THR A 53 8.95 -16.20 -3.51
CA THR A 53 8.60 -15.74 -4.86
C THR A 53 7.80 -14.44 -4.82
N LEU A 54 6.87 -14.32 -3.87
CA LEU A 54 6.18 -13.06 -3.61
C LEU A 54 7.13 -11.99 -3.08
N GLU A 55 8.09 -12.37 -2.23
CA GLU A 55 9.15 -11.46 -1.75
C GLU A 55 9.99 -10.93 -2.92
N LEU A 56 10.41 -11.79 -3.84
CA LEU A 56 11.16 -11.39 -5.03
C LEU A 56 10.40 -10.36 -5.87
N ALA A 57 9.10 -10.59 -6.12
CA ALA A 57 8.25 -9.65 -6.84
C ALA A 57 8.08 -8.32 -6.08
N ALA A 58 7.92 -8.37 -4.75
CA ALA A 58 7.82 -7.18 -3.91
C ALA A 58 9.13 -6.37 -3.89
N GLN A 59 10.28 -7.07 -3.90
CA GLN A 59 11.60 -6.45 -3.93
C GLN A 59 11.83 -5.71 -5.25
N GLY A 60 11.48 -6.34 -6.37
CA GLY A 60 11.56 -5.73 -7.70
C GLY A 60 10.70 -4.47 -7.80
N HIS A 61 9.45 -4.50 -7.33
CA HIS A 61 8.57 -3.32 -7.38
C HIS A 61 9.06 -2.18 -6.48
N SER A 62 9.56 -2.50 -5.29
CA SER A 62 10.12 -1.50 -4.37
C SER A 62 11.35 -0.83 -4.99
N GLN A 63 12.23 -1.61 -5.64
CA GLN A 63 13.40 -1.08 -6.36
C GLN A 63 13.00 -0.22 -7.55
N SER A 64 12.00 -0.65 -8.33
CA SER A 64 11.46 0.13 -9.44
C SER A 64 10.93 1.49 -8.97
N MET A 65 10.10 1.51 -7.91
CA MET A 65 9.61 2.76 -7.31
C MET A 65 10.75 3.68 -6.82
N ALA A 66 11.79 3.09 -6.21
CA ALA A 66 12.95 3.83 -5.70
C ALA A 66 13.90 4.32 -6.81
N THR A 67 13.97 3.62 -7.94
CA THR A 67 14.87 3.97 -9.05
C THR A 67 14.23 5.02 -9.95
N GLU A 68 12.96 4.82 -10.30
CA GLU A 68 12.23 5.67 -11.24
C GLU A 68 11.43 6.79 -10.53
N ASN A 69 11.61 6.94 -9.21
CA ASN A 69 10.99 7.96 -8.37
C ASN A 69 9.46 8.09 -8.56
N TYR A 70 8.73 6.98 -8.37
CA TYR A 70 7.26 6.96 -8.47
C TYR A 70 6.60 6.19 -7.32
N PHE A 71 5.29 6.37 -7.15
CA PHE A 71 4.51 5.63 -6.16
C PHE A 71 3.14 5.22 -6.73
N GLN A 72 3.02 3.99 -7.24
CA GLN A 72 1.80 3.41 -7.80
C GLN A 72 1.86 1.88 -7.75
N HIS A 73 0.69 1.23 -7.76
CA HIS A 73 0.57 -0.23 -7.82
C HIS A 73 1.03 -0.82 -9.16
N ARG A 74 0.81 -0.08 -10.26
CA ARG A 74 1.34 -0.48 -11.58
C ARG A 74 2.84 -0.20 -11.63
N GLY A 75 3.57 -1.14 -12.20
CA GLY A 75 4.99 -0.97 -12.50
C GLY A 75 5.20 0.20 -13.45
N PHE A 76 6.44 0.66 -13.56
CA PHE A 76 6.83 1.69 -14.53
C PHE A 76 6.49 1.26 -15.97
N ASP A 77 6.71 -0.02 -16.27
CA ASP A 77 6.38 -0.64 -17.57
C ASP A 77 4.88 -1.00 -17.73
N GLY A 78 4.04 -0.63 -16.77
CA GLY A 78 2.57 -0.84 -16.80
C GLY A 78 2.08 -2.14 -16.15
N ASP A 79 2.99 -3.06 -15.79
CA ASP A 79 2.69 -4.36 -15.18
C ASP A 79 1.85 -4.23 -13.91
N SER A 80 0.83 -5.07 -13.78
CA SER A 80 0.05 -5.18 -12.55
C SER A 80 0.81 -5.96 -11.47
N PRO A 81 0.39 -5.91 -10.19
CA PRO A 81 0.96 -6.75 -9.14
C PRO A 81 0.92 -8.25 -9.47
N ALA A 82 -0.15 -8.70 -10.14
CA ALA A 82 -0.28 -10.09 -10.58
C ALA A 82 0.66 -10.45 -11.73
N ASP A 83 0.99 -9.50 -12.61
CA ASP A 83 1.97 -9.72 -13.68
C ASP A 83 3.37 -9.89 -13.07
N ARG A 84 3.74 -9.01 -12.12
CA ARG A 84 5.02 -9.11 -11.40
C ARG A 84 5.15 -10.40 -10.59
N ALA A 85 4.10 -10.80 -9.87
CA ALA A 85 4.10 -12.06 -9.12
C ALA A 85 4.28 -13.28 -10.05
N ARG A 86 3.56 -13.31 -11.18
CA ARG A 86 3.69 -14.39 -12.19
C ARG A 86 5.06 -14.40 -12.85
N ALA A 87 5.61 -13.24 -13.19
CA ALA A 87 6.94 -13.11 -13.77
C ALA A 87 8.04 -13.59 -12.81
N ALA A 88 7.85 -13.42 -11.50
CA ALA A 88 8.73 -13.98 -10.47
C ALA A 88 8.60 -15.51 -10.32
N GLY A 89 7.55 -16.12 -10.88
CA GLY A 89 7.29 -17.57 -10.83
C GLY A 89 6.15 -17.99 -9.89
N TYR A 90 5.36 -17.05 -9.36
CA TYR A 90 4.28 -17.37 -8.44
C TYR A 90 3.09 -17.99 -9.19
N GLY A 91 2.69 -19.20 -8.78
CA GLY A 91 1.64 -19.98 -9.44
C GLY A 91 0.21 -19.76 -8.92
N GLY A 92 0.04 -19.02 -7.81
CA GLY A 92 -1.27 -18.79 -7.20
C GLY A 92 -2.14 -17.82 -8.02
N ARG A 93 -3.46 -17.92 -7.82
CA ARG A 93 -4.45 -17.17 -8.63
C ARG A 93 -4.90 -15.86 -8.00
N GLN A 94 -4.83 -15.76 -6.68
CA GLN A 94 -5.26 -14.58 -5.95
C GLN A 94 -4.03 -13.77 -5.56
N ILE A 95 -4.03 -12.49 -5.93
CA ILE A 95 -2.94 -11.55 -5.63
C ILE A 95 -3.52 -10.30 -4.99
N GLY A 96 -2.95 -9.90 -3.86
CA GLY A 96 -3.19 -8.61 -3.22
C GLY A 96 -1.89 -7.83 -3.10
N GLU A 97 -1.98 -6.51 -3.03
CA GLU A 97 -0.82 -5.66 -2.82
C GLU A 97 -1.13 -4.51 -1.85
N ASN A 98 -0.21 -4.29 -0.92
CA ASN A 98 -0.10 -3.05 -0.16
C ASN A 98 1.26 -2.41 -0.47
N ILE A 99 1.27 -1.10 -0.74
CA ILE A 99 2.50 -0.31 -0.90
C ILE A 99 2.55 0.82 0.13
N ALA A 100 3.75 1.23 0.53
CA ALA A 100 3.95 2.39 1.40
C ALA A 100 5.22 3.15 0.98
N ALA A 101 5.29 4.45 1.26
CA ALA A 101 6.46 5.25 0.97
C ALA A 101 6.70 6.31 2.06
N GLY A 102 7.96 6.51 2.45
CA GLY A 102 8.38 7.45 3.50
C GLY A 102 8.36 6.90 4.93
N GLN A 103 7.88 5.68 5.15
CA GLN A 103 7.90 5.05 6.47
C GLN A 103 9.29 4.47 6.77
N SER A 104 10.00 5.04 7.74
CA SER A 104 11.39 4.66 8.04
C SER A 104 11.59 3.30 8.73
N SER A 105 10.52 2.52 8.95
CA SER A 105 10.59 1.19 9.53
C SER A 105 9.40 0.32 9.11
N ALA A 106 9.58 -1.01 9.18
CA ALA A 106 8.51 -1.96 8.92
C ALA A 106 7.30 -1.75 9.84
N SER A 107 7.52 -1.40 11.12
CA SER A 107 6.45 -1.10 12.07
C SER A 107 5.62 0.11 11.67
N LYS A 108 6.26 1.16 11.12
CA LYS A 108 5.57 2.35 10.60
C LYS A 108 4.81 2.04 9.32
N ALA A 109 5.39 1.23 8.42
CA ALA A 109 4.70 0.76 7.21
C ALA A 109 3.44 -0.05 7.58
N MET A 110 3.58 -1.01 8.50
CA MET A 110 2.45 -1.81 9.00
C MET A 110 1.37 -0.95 9.64
N ALA A 111 1.73 0.00 10.51
CA ALA A 111 0.78 0.92 11.12
C ALA A 111 0.04 1.76 10.06
N SER A 112 0.72 2.19 8.99
CA SER A 112 0.10 2.93 7.90
C SER A 112 -0.91 2.10 7.10
N TRP A 113 -0.62 0.81 6.86
CA TRP A 113 -1.55 -0.11 6.20
C TRP A 113 -2.76 -0.42 7.08
N LEU A 114 -2.58 -0.64 8.38
CA LEU A 114 -3.69 -0.86 9.32
C LEU A 114 -4.61 0.37 9.44
N ALA A 115 -4.05 1.58 9.33
CA ALA A 115 -4.82 2.82 9.39
C ALA A 115 -5.63 3.11 8.11
N SER A 116 -5.25 2.52 6.97
CA SER A 116 -5.94 2.68 5.68
C SER A 116 -6.99 1.58 5.48
N PRO A 117 -8.28 1.91 5.29
CA PRO A 117 -9.33 0.89 5.11
C PRO A 117 -9.06 -0.08 3.95
N GLY A 118 -8.53 0.39 2.82
CA GLY A 118 -8.22 -0.47 1.67
C GLY A 118 -7.06 -1.41 1.95
N HIS A 119 -5.97 -0.90 2.53
CA HIS A 119 -4.81 -1.73 2.86
C HIS A 119 -5.11 -2.70 4.01
N CYS A 120 -5.90 -2.27 4.99
CA CYS A 120 -6.38 -3.10 6.10
C CYS A 120 -7.29 -4.22 5.60
N ALA A 121 -8.13 -3.97 4.60
CA ALA A 121 -8.94 -5.02 3.97
C ALA A 121 -8.07 -6.14 3.35
N ASN A 122 -6.92 -5.80 2.72
CA ASN A 122 -5.98 -6.81 2.24
C ASN A 122 -5.34 -7.60 3.40
N LEU A 123 -4.87 -6.92 4.46
CA LEU A 123 -4.27 -7.55 5.64
C LEU A 123 -5.22 -8.53 6.34
N MET A 124 -6.52 -8.24 6.28
CA MET A 124 -7.57 -9.00 6.97
C MET A 124 -8.31 -9.95 6.05
N ASN A 125 -7.91 -10.07 4.77
CA ASN A 125 -8.60 -10.92 3.81
C ASN A 125 -8.27 -12.40 4.08
N PRO A 126 -9.26 -13.22 4.52
CA PRO A 126 -9.01 -14.62 4.88
C PRO A 126 -8.68 -15.51 3.67
N MET A 127 -8.83 -14.99 2.45
CA MET A 127 -8.48 -15.73 1.24
C MET A 127 -6.98 -15.81 1.01
N PHE A 128 -6.18 -14.88 1.56
CA PHE A 128 -4.74 -14.93 1.46
C PHE A 128 -4.16 -15.90 2.48
N THR A 129 -3.21 -16.71 2.03
CA THR A 129 -2.50 -17.69 2.86
C THR A 129 -0.99 -17.52 2.81
N GLU A 130 -0.49 -16.71 1.88
CA GLU A 130 0.94 -16.46 1.66
C GLU A 130 1.24 -14.97 1.60
N VAL A 131 2.47 -14.59 1.97
CA VAL A 131 2.95 -13.21 1.95
C VAL A 131 4.42 -13.12 1.55
N GLY A 132 4.77 -12.04 0.85
CA GLY A 132 6.15 -11.59 0.66
C GLY A 132 6.23 -10.09 0.84
N VAL A 133 7.27 -9.61 1.53
CA VAL A 133 7.43 -8.19 1.85
C VAL A 133 8.86 -7.78 1.59
N ALA A 134 9.06 -6.62 0.97
CA ALA A 134 10.38 -6.06 0.74
C ALA A 134 10.33 -4.53 0.77
N TYR A 135 11.52 -3.92 0.82
CA TYR A 135 11.67 -2.49 0.71
C TYR A 135 12.89 -2.12 -0.14
N ALA A 136 12.93 -0.88 -0.60
CA ALA A 136 14.10 -0.27 -1.21
C ALA A 136 14.20 1.20 -0.79
N THR A 137 15.41 1.75 -0.86
CA THR A 137 15.70 3.15 -0.54
C THR A 137 16.22 3.89 -1.76
N GLY A 138 15.84 5.15 -1.92
CA GLY A 138 16.36 6.05 -2.95
C GLY A 138 16.62 7.42 -2.36
N ALA A 139 17.88 7.76 -2.07
CA ALA A 139 18.24 8.96 -1.31
C ALA A 139 17.82 10.29 -1.97
N GLN A 140 17.60 10.28 -3.29
CA GLN A 140 17.25 11.45 -4.10
C GLN A 140 15.80 11.41 -4.60
N THR A 141 14.97 10.54 -4.02
CA THR A 141 13.57 10.37 -4.39
C THR A 141 12.64 11.16 -3.49
N ASP A 142 11.39 11.36 -3.94
CA ASP A 142 10.37 12.12 -3.22
C ASP A 142 10.07 11.53 -1.81
N TYR A 143 10.27 10.21 -1.62
CA TYR A 143 9.90 9.50 -0.39
C TYR A 143 11.05 8.83 0.36
N GLY A 144 12.23 8.65 -0.25
CA GLY A 144 13.42 8.08 0.40
C GLY A 144 13.39 6.57 0.63
N VAL A 145 12.25 6.00 1.00
CA VAL A 145 12.03 4.57 1.26
C VAL A 145 10.67 4.13 0.70
N TYR A 146 10.63 2.95 0.12
CA TYR A 146 9.48 2.35 -0.55
C TYR A 146 9.30 0.92 -0.09
N TRP A 147 8.07 0.54 0.23
CA TRP A 147 7.68 -0.78 0.73
C TRP A 147 6.65 -1.39 -0.21
N THR A 148 6.80 -2.68 -0.46
CA THR A 148 5.79 -3.50 -1.14
C THR A 148 5.54 -4.75 -0.31
N MET A 149 4.25 -5.06 -0.10
CA MET A 149 3.76 -6.29 0.52
C MET A 149 2.81 -6.95 -0.45
N LEU A 150 3.18 -8.12 -0.95
CA LEU A 150 2.34 -8.95 -1.81
C LEU A 150 1.72 -10.08 -1.00
N PHE A 151 0.44 -10.32 -1.27
CA PHE A 151 -0.33 -11.42 -0.72
C PHE A 151 -0.66 -12.42 -1.81
N GLY A 152 -0.72 -13.69 -1.45
CA GLY A 152 -1.01 -14.78 -2.37
C GLY A 152 -1.92 -15.85 -1.77
N ALA A 153 -2.54 -16.62 -2.65
CA ALA A 153 -3.12 -17.92 -2.33
C ALA A 153 -2.89 -18.90 -3.50
N PRO A 154 -2.42 -20.14 -3.23
CA PRO A 154 -2.30 -21.20 -4.21
C PRO A 154 -3.61 -21.52 -4.94
#